data_AF-A0A354YXA8-F1
#
_entry.id   AF-A0A354YXA8-F1
#
_cell.length_a   1.000
_cell.length_b   1.000
_cell.length_c   1.000
_cell.angle_alpha   90.00
_cell.angle_beta   90.00
_cell.angle_gamma   90.00
#
_symmetry.space_group_name_H-M   'P 1'
#
loop_
_entity.id
_entity.type
_entity.pdbx_description
1 polymer ?
#
loop_
_entity_poly.entity_id
_entity_poly.type
_entity_poly.pdbx_seq_one_letter_code
_entity_poly.pdbx_strand_id
1 'polypeptide(L)' 'KVGKHGVVRDPAVHREVLLNCINSAQQENLYCTAVSFSPITGPKGNIEFFIQLKKEAKPCD' A
#
# COMPACT_ATOMS: atom_id res chain seq x y z
N LYS A 1 8.82 11.33 3.69
CA LYS A 1 9.28 12.18 4.83
C LYS A 1 8.34 12.00 6.02
N VAL A 2 8.85 11.65 7.20
CA VAL A 2 8.05 11.28 8.39
C VAL A 2 7.87 12.51 9.30
N GLY A 3 6.65 12.77 9.78
CA GLY A 3 6.35 13.89 10.67
C GLY A 3 6.84 13.69 12.11
N LYS A 4 6.57 14.68 12.98
CA LYS A 4 6.90 14.60 14.42
C LYS A 4 6.33 13.31 15.02
N HIS A 5 7.11 12.67 15.89
CA HIS A 5 6.78 11.40 16.58
C HIS A 5 6.64 10.15 15.69
N GLY A 6 7.06 10.21 14.42
CA GLY A 6 7.05 9.04 13.54
C GLY A 6 5.74 8.84 12.78
N VAL A 7 4.89 9.88 12.71
CA VAL A 7 3.59 9.83 12.03
C VAL A 7 3.71 10.38 10.61
N VAL A 8 3.26 9.62 9.63
CA VAL A 8 3.15 10.06 8.24
C VAL A 8 1.78 10.68 8.04
N ARG A 9 1.76 11.94 7.59
CA ARG A 9 0.53 12.70 7.27
C ARG A 9 0.46 13.16 5.83
N ASP A 10 1.57 13.07 5.11
CA ASP A 10 1.69 13.55 3.74
C ASP A 10 1.10 12.50 2.78
N PRO A 11 0.00 12.82 2.06
CA PRO A 11 -0.60 11.90 1.09
C PRO A 11 0.36 11.45 -0.01
N ALA A 12 1.33 12.29 -0.39
CA ALA A 12 2.33 11.91 -1.39
C ALA A 12 3.23 10.77 -0.88
N VAL A 13 3.61 10.82 0.40
CA VAL A 13 4.39 9.75 1.04
C VAL A 13 3.58 8.47 1.15
N HIS A 14 2.29 8.55 1.48
CA HIS A 14 1.42 7.37 1.47
C HIS A 14 1.34 6.72 0.08
N ARG A 15 1.16 7.54 -0.96
CA ARG A 15 1.09 7.08 -2.35
C ARG A 15 2.39 6.43 -2.80
N GLU A 16 3.54 7.04 -2.46
CA GLU A 16 4.87 6.50 -2.76
C GLU A 16 5.06 5.11 -2.15
N VAL A 17 4.74 4.95 -0.85
CA VAL A 17 4.86 3.66 -0.16
C VAL A 17 3.93 2.62 -0.78
N LEU A 18 2.67 2.98 -1.05
CA LEU A 18 1.72 2.08 -1.71
C LEU A 18 2.23 1.61 -3.07
N LEU A 19 2.72 2.52 -3.91
CA LEU A 19 3.27 2.18 -5.22
C LEU A 19 4.50 1.27 -5.10
N ASN A 20 5.39 1.54 -4.16
CA ASN A 20 6.55 0.69 -3.92
C ASN A 20 6.12 -0.73 -3.51
N CYS A 21 5.15 -0.87 -2.61
CA CYS A 21 4.61 -2.17 -2.21
C CYS A 21 3.95 -2.93 -3.38
N ILE A 22 3.16 -2.23 -4.21
CA ILE A 22 2.52 -2.81 -5.39
C ILE A 22 3.57 -3.28 -6.40
N ASN A 23 4.56 -2.44 -6.70
CA ASN A 23 5.63 -2.78 -7.64
C ASN A 23 6.44 -3.98 -7.15
N SER A 24 6.73 -4.06 -5.85
CA SER A 24 7.40 -5.23 -5.24
C SER A 24 6.55 -6.49 -5.35
N ALA A 25 5.24 -6.40 -5.10
CA ALA A 25 4.34 -7.55 -5.27
C ALA A 25 4.31 -8.04 -6.73
N GLN A 26 4.32 -7.12 -7.70
CA GLN A 26 4.33 -7.48 -9.11
C GLN A 26 5.59 -8.27 -9.52
N GLN A 27 6.76 -7.98 -8.93
CA GLN A 27 7.96 -8.79 -9.17
C GLN A 27 7.80 -10.25 -8.72
N GLU A 28 6.90 -10.50 -7.78
CA GLU A 28 6.55 -11.84 -7.26
C GLU A 28 5.32 -12.45 -7.95
N ASN A 29 4.91 -11.92 -9.11
CA ASN A 29 3.71 -12.32 -9.86
C ASN A 29 2.40 -12.14 -9.06
N LEU A 30 2.36 -11.15 -8.17
CA LEU A 30 1.18 -10.74 -7.41
C LEU A 30 0.73 -9.35 -7.87
N TYR A 31 -0.51 -9.26 -8.35
CA TYR A 31 -1.05 -8.06 -8.95
C TYR A 31 -2.08 -7.40 -8.04
N CYS A 32 -1.95 -6.09 -7.86
CA CYS A 32 -2.88 -5.30 -7.06
C CYS A 32 -4.23 -5.17 -7.77
N THR A 33 -5.30 -5.59 -7.10
CA THR A 33 -6.68 -5.53 -7.62
C THR A 33 -7.56 -4.53 -6.89
N ALA A 34 -7.21 -4.19 -5.65
CA ALA A 34 -7.89 -3.16 -4.88
C ALA A 34 -6.96 -2.59 -3.81
N VAL A 35 -7.19 -1.34 -3.44
CA VAL A 35 -6.56 -0.68 -2.29
C VAL A 35 -7.66 -0.03 -1.46
N SER A 36 -7.57 -0.16 -0.14
CA SER A 36 -8.42 0.57 0.80
C SER A 36 -7.59 1.02 2.01
N PHE A 37 -8.15 1.91 2.82
CA PHE A 37 -7.57 2.29 4.11
C PHE A 37 -8.25 1.53 5.24
N SER A 38 -7.52 1.30 6.33
CA SER A 38 -8.09 0.74 7.55
C SER A 38 -9.05 1.73 8.20
N PRO A 39 -10.22 1.28 8.71
CA PRO A 39 -11.13 2.16 9.44
C PRO A 39 -10.55 2.64 10.78
N ILE A 40 -9.45 2.04 11.24
CA ILE A 40 -8.71 2.46 12.44
C ILE A 40 -7.27 2.85 12.08
N THR A 41 -6.71 3.77 12.84
CA THR A 41 -5.29 4.14 12.72
C THR A 41 -4.41 3.27 13.62
N GLY A 42 -3.16 3.07 13.23
CA GLY A 42 -2.17 2.38 14.08
C GLY A 42 -1.87 3.13 15.38
N PRO A 43 -1.07 2.56 16.30
CA PRO A 43 -0.90 3.06 17.68
C PRO A 43 -0.48 4.52 17.82
N LYS A 44 0.26 5.05 16.84
CA LYS A 44 0.72 6.45 16.80
C LYS A 44 -0.13 7.36 15.91
N GLY A 45 -1.23 6.86 15.35
CA GLY A 45 -2.10 7.60 14.44
C GLY A 45 -1.68 7.54 12.97
N ASN A 46 -0.84 6.56 12.58
CA ASN A 46 -0.56 6.32 11.17
C ASN A 46 -1.80 5.73 10.50
N ILE A 47 -2.14 6.23 9.32
CA ILE A 47 -3.11 5.57 8.45
C ILE A 47 -2.47 4.29 7.94
N GLU A 48 -3.18 3.17 8.08
CA GLU A 48 -2.78 1.89 7.54
C GLU A 48 -3.62 1.56 6.31
N PHE A 49 -3.02 0.89 5.35
CA PHE A 49 -3.66 0.57 4.07
C PHE A 49 -3.66 -0.94 3.85
N PHE A 50 -4.73 -1.42 3.22
CA PHE A 50 -4.84 -2.78 2.74
C PHE A 50 -4.65 -2.80 1.23
N ILE A 51 -3.84 -3.74 0.74
CA ILE A 51 -3.67 -4.01 -0.69
C ILE A 51 -4.19 -5.43 -0.95
N GLN A 52 -5.19 -5.56 -1.81
CA GLN A 52 -5.67 -6.86 -2.27
C GLN A 52 -4.83 -7.31 -3.46
N LEU A 53 -4.04 -8.37 -3.25
CA LEU A 53 -3.21 -8.97 -4.26
C LEU A 53 -3.84 -10.26 -4.81
N LYS A 54 -3.71 -10.49 -6.11
CA LYS A 54 -4.04 -11.76 -6.75
C LYS A 54 -2.85 -12.28 -7.52
N LYS A 55 -2.61 -13.58 -7.42
CA LYS A 55 -1.68 -14.27 -8.32
C LYS A 55 -2.36 -14.38 -9.67
N GLU A 56 -1.97 -13.55 -10.63
CA GLU A 56 -2.57 -13.59 -11.96
C GLU A 56 -2.00 -14.83 -12.67
N ALA A 57 -2.78 -15.89 -12.70
CA ALA A 57 -2.48 -17.09 -13.47
C ALA A 57 -3.16 -16.98 -14.84
N LYS A 58 -2.80 -15.94 -15.63
CA LYS A 58 -2.86 -15.90 -17.10
C LYS A 58 -2.66 -14.46 -17.61
N PRO A 59 -1.76 -14.22 -18.57
CA PRO A 59 -1.93 -13.08 -19.48
C PRO A 59 -3.29 -13.26 -20.18
N CYS A 60 -4.12 -12.22 -20.23
CA CYS A 60 -5.18 -12.17 -21.23
C CYS A 60 -4.51 -12.10 -22.60
N ASP A 61 -4.95 -12.96 -23.53
CA ASP A 61 -4.57 -12.92 -24.95
C ASP A 61 -4.95 -11.57 -25.59
#